data_AF-A0A9E2ATS8-F1
#
_entry.id   AF-A0A9E2ATS8-F1
#
_cell.length_a   1.000
_cell.length_b   1.000
_cell.length_c   1.000
_cell.angle_alpha   90.00
_cell.angle_beta   90.00
_cell.angle_gamma   90.00
#
_symmetry.space_group_name_H-M   'P 1'
#
loop_
_entity.id
_entity.type
_entity.pdbx_description
1 polymer ?
#
loop_
_entity_poly.entity_id
_entity_poly.type
_entity_poly.pdbx_seq_one_letter_code
_entity_poly.pdbx_strand_id
1 'polypeptide(L)'
;DSYNSRTYRNGQAASIYKDHAPLVNAMRSPMEWNTYDVVYTAPRFKEDGRVDSPARITVFHNGVLVQNNVTINGQTYYIGLHNYPEAHGDDVISLQDHGNKTQFRNIWLRKL
;
A
#
# COMPACT_ATOMS: atom_id res chain seq x y z
N ASP A 1 -2.69 11.61 10.36
CA ASP A 1 -3.50 10.49 9.83
C ASP A 1 -4.69 11.05 9.05
N SER A 2 -5.67 10.22 8.66
CA SER A 2 -6.88 10.65 7.93
C SER A 2 -8.16 10.64 8.80
N TYR A 3 -8.05 10.59 10.13
CA TYR A 3 -9.20 10.72 11.03
C TYR A 3 -9.63 12.18 11.10
N ASN A 4 -10.84 12.50 10.65
CA ASN A 4 -11.37 13.88 10.56
C ASN A 4 -10.39 14.89 9.92
N SER A 5 -9.51 14.40 9.05
CA SER A 5 -8.45 15.17 8.40
C SER A 5 -8.56 14.98 6.90
N ARG A 6 -9.18 15.96 6.23
CA ARG A 6 -9.44 15.90 4.79
C ARG A 6 -8.15 16.16 4.02
N THR A 7 -7.84 15.25 3.11
CA THR A 7 -6.71 15.36 2.17
C THR A 7 -7.14 14.89 0.77
N TYR A 8 -6.21 14.83 -0.19
CA TYR A 8 -6.46 14.29 -1.53
C TYR A 8 -6.79 12.80 -1.46
N ARG A 9 -7.84 12.37 -2.16
CA ARG A 9 -8.46 11.04 -1.99
C ARG A 9 -7.52 9.87 -2.29
N ASN A 10 -6.64 10.03 -3.28
CA ASN A 10 -5.68 9.01 -3.67
C ASN A 10 -4.39 9.01 -2.83
N GLY A 11 -4.30 9.80 -1.75
CA GLY A 11 -3.18 9.71 -0.79
C GLY A 11 -3.61 9.76 0.66
N GLN A 12 -4.89 9.51 0.94
CA GLN A 12 -5.35 9.30 2.31
C GLN A 12 -4.96 7.90 2.84
N ALA A 13 -5.18 7.64 4.12
CA ALA A 13 -4.88 6.36 4.75
C ALA A 13 -5.43 5.16 3.95
N ALA A 14 -4.65 4.09 3.85
CA ALA A 14 -4.93 2.87 3.08
C ALA A 14 -5.08 3.03 1.55
N SER A 15 -4.71 4.18 0.98
CA SER A 15 -4.53 4.29 -0.47
C SER A 15 -3.33 3.47 -0.94
N ILE A 16 -3.37 3.03 -2.20
CA ILE A 16 -2.14 2.79 -2.95
C ILE A 16 -1.70 4.17 -3.44
N TYR A 17 -0.61 4.69 -2.88
CA TYR A 17 -0.32 6.11 -2.89
C TYR A 17 -0.31 6.72 -4.30
N LYS A 18 -1.17 7.72 -4.50
CA LYS A 18 -1.50 8.41 -5.74
C LYS A 18 -2.01 7.54 -6.89
N ASP A 19 -2.22 6.25 -6.69
CA ASP A 19 -2.76 5.30 -7.68
C ASP A 19 -4.26 5.06 -7.41
N HIS A 20 -4.57 4.36 -6.31
CA HIS A 20 -5.94 3.98 -5.93
C HIS A 20 -6.36 4.61 -4.61
N ALA A 21 -7.45 5.36 -4.61
CA ALA A 21 -8.12 5.76 -3.37
C ALA A 21 -8.68 4.51 -2.66
N PRO A 22 -8.68 4.46 -1.32
CA PRO A 22 -9.32 3.35 -0.62
C PRO A 22 -10.84 3.39 -0.83
N LEU A 23 -11.49 2.23 -0.80
CA LEU A 23 -12.94 2.11 -0.94
C LEU A 23 -13.71 2.90 0.14
N VAL A 24 -13.14 2.98 1.35
CA VAL A 24 -13.71 3.69 2.49
C VAL A 24 -12.60 4.16 3.43
N ASN A 25 -12.81 5.26 4.14
CA ASN A 25 -11.95 5.67 5.25
C ASN A 25 -12.38 4.91 6.52
N ALA A 26 -11.54 3.98 6.96
CA ALA A 26 -11.78 3.15 8.14
C ALA A 26 -10.92 3.54 9.36
N MET A 27 -10.43 4.79 9.41
CA MET A 27 -9.59 5.29 10.50
C MET A 27 -10.31 5.24 11.85
N ARG A 28 -9.60 4.76 12.87
CA ARG A 28 -9.93 5.01 14.28
C ARG A 28 -9.42 6.38 14.75
N SER A 29 -9.93 6.82 15.90
CA SER A 29 -9.53 8.07 16.55
C SER A 29 -8.04 8.10 16.92
N PRO A 30 -7.43 9.27 17.11
CA PRO A 30 -6.05 9.37 17.59
C PRO A 30 -5.83 8.59 18.89
N MET A 31 -4.62 8.04 19.06
CA MET A 31 -4.22 7.18 20.19
C MET A 31 -4.86 5.78 20.21
N GLU A 32 -5.83 5.50 19.34
CA GLU A 32 -6.29 4.14 19.09
C GLU A 32 -5.40 3.45 18.04
N TRP A 33 -5.24 2.15 18.20
CA TRP A 33 -4.46 1.35 17.25
C TRP A 33 -5.26 1.06 15.99
N ASN A 34 -4.69 1.46 14.85
CA ASN A 34 -5.13 1.03 13.54
C ASN A 34 -4.39 -0.25 13.13
N THR A 35 -5.08 -1.16 12.46
CA THR A 35 -4.57 -2.49 12.06
C THR A 35 -4.66 -2.66 10.55
N TYR A 36 -3.65 -3.25 9.95
CA TYR A 36 -3.60 -3.57 8.53
C TYR A 36 -3.39 -5.06 8.35
N ASP A 37 -4.25 -5.69 7.56
CA ASP A 37 -4.03 -7.02 7.00
C ASP A 37 -3.85 -6.87 5.50
N VAL A 38 -2.69 -7.28 4.99
CA VAL A 38 -2.30 -7.05 3.59
C VAL A 38 -2.01 -8.39 2.94
N VAL A 39 -2.67 -8.65 1.81
CA VAL A 39 -2.40 -9.77 0.92
C VAL A 39 -1.79 -9.20 -0.36
N TYR A 40 -0.57 -9.60 -0.66
CA TYR A 40 0.20 -9.09 -1.79
C TYR A 40 0.58 -10.23 -2.74
N THR A 41 0.37 -10.01 -4.03
CA THR A 41 0.89 -10.85 -5.11
C THR A 41 1.97 -10.06 -5.84
N ALA A 42 3.20 -10.57 -5.82
CA ALA A 42 4.35 -9.94 -6.47
C ALA A 42 4.16 -9.84 -8.00
N PRO A 43 4.75 -8.82 -8.66
CA PRO A 43 4.79 -8.81 -10.10
C PRO A 43 5.71 -9.92 -10.60
N ARG A 44 5.48 -10.36 -11.83
CA ARG A 44 6.40 -11.24 -12.55
C ARG A 44 6.92 -10.50 -13.75
N PHE A 45 8.18 -10.77 -14.10
CA PHE A 45 8.85 -10.17 -15.23
C PHE A 45 9.21 -11.25 -16.24
N LYS A 46 9.27 -10.87 -17.51
CA LYS A 46 9.79 -11.68 -18.62
C LYS A 46 11.31 -11.68 -18.58
N GLU A 47 11.93 -12.58 -19.35
CA GLU A 47 13.39 -12.63 -19.50
C GLU A 47 13.98 -11.33 -20.04
N ASP A 48 13.22 -10.59 -20.85
CA ASP A 48 13.62 -9.27 -21.39
C ASP A 48 13.38 -8.10 -20.42
N GLY A 49 12.99 -8.38 -19.17
CA GLY A 49 12.78 -7.39 -18.12
C GLY A 49 11.44 -6.68 -18.15
N ARG A 50 10.59 -6.90 -19.17
CA ARG A 50 9.22 -6.34 -19.18
C ARG A 50 8.33 -7.03 -18.16
N VAL A 51 7.34 -6.30 -17.65
CA VAL A 51 6.31 -6.90 -16.78
C VAL A 51 5.54 -7.97 -17.55
N ASP A 52 5.48 -9.17 -16.97
CA ASP A 52 4.67 -10.29 -17.43
C ASP A 52 3.29 -10.27 -16.78
N SER A 53 3.25 -10.16 -15.45
CA SER A 53 2.01 -9.96 -14.69
C SER A 53 2.20 -8.89 -13.62
N PRO A 54 1.27 -7.93 -13.50
CA PRO A 54 1.41 -6.83 -12.56
C PRO A 54 1.19 -7.30 -11.11
N ALA A 55 1.73 -6.53 -10.17
CA ALA A 55 1.50 -6.75 -8.76
C ALA A 55 0.03 -6.51 -8.41
N ARG A 56 -0.49 -7.27 -7.46
CA ARG A 56 -1.86 -7.12 -6.95
C ARG A 56 -1.87 -7.04 -5.44
N ILE A 57 -2.82 -6.29 -4.89
CA ILE A 57 -2.91 -6.08 -3.45
C ILE A 57 -4.36 -6.04 -2.96
N THR A 58 -4.60 -6.74 -1.85
CA THR A 58 -5.82 -6.62 -1.05
C THR A 58 -5.43 -6.09 0.32
N VAL A 59 -6.15 -5.09 0.81
CA VAL A 59 -5.87 -4.45 2.10
C VAL A 59 -7.16 -4.39 2.90
N PHE A 60 -7.09 -4.87 4.13
CA PHE A 60 -8.07 -4.60 5.17
C PHE A 60 -7.47 -3.61 6.16
N HIS A 61 -8.25 -2.59 6.51
CA HIS A 61 -7.88 -1.60 7.52
C HIS A 61 -8.94 -1.68 8.63
N ASN A 62 -8.52 -2.08 9.83
CA ASN A 62 -9.43 -2.34 10.96
C ASN A 62 -10.53 -3.37 10.65
N GLY A 63 -10.18 -4.43 9.90
CA GLY A 63 -11.12 -5.46 9.45
C GLY A 63 -12.03 -5.06 8.29
N VAL A 64 -11.95 -3.82 7.80
CA VAL A 64 -12.75 -3.31 6.68
C VAL A 64 -11.95 -3.42 5.39
N LEU A 65 -12.53 -4.01 4.35
CA LEU A 65 -11.91 -4.10 3.02
C LEU A 65 -11.79 -2.71 2.39
N VAL A 66 -10.56 -2.24 2.20
CA VAL A 66 -10.25 -0.90 1.67
C VAL A 66 -9.54 -0.92 0.32
N GLN A 67 -8.87 -2.02 -0.03
CA GLN A 67 -8.39 -2.32 -1.38
C GLN A 67 -8.82 -3.74 -1.73
N ASN A 68 -9.59 -3.93 -2.80
CA ASN A 68 -10.07 -5.23 -3.21
C ASN A 68 -9.32 -5.74 -4.44
N ASN A 69 -8.27 -6.54 -4.22
CA ASN A 69 -7.45 -7.16 -5.25
C ASN A 69 -7.08 -6.17 -6.38
N VAL A 70 -6.63 -4.97 -6.03
CA VAL A 70 -6.34 -3.92 -7.02
C VAL A 70 -5.00 -4.20 -7.70
N THR A 71 -4.90 -3.85 -8.97
CA THR A 71 -3.64 -3.87 -9.73
C THR A 71 -2.80 -2.66 -9.36
N ILE A 72 -1.55 -2.85 -8.94
CA ILE A 72 -0.61 -1.74 -8.70
C ILE A 72 0.02 -1.34 -10.03
N ASN A 73 -0.02 -0.05 -10.37
CA ASN A 73 0.45 0.44 -11.67
C ASN A 73 1.97 0.69 -11.74
N GLY A 74 2.69 0.45 -10.64
CA GLY A 74 4.14 0.57 -10.55
C GLY A 74 4.58 1.16 -9.21
N GLN A 75 5.79 1.70 -9.17
CA GLN A 75 6.29 2.46 -8.03
C GLN A 75 5.40 3.69 -7.77
N THR A 76 5.18 4.01 -6.50
CA THR A 76 4.39 5.17 -6.09
C THR A 76 5.28 6.39 -5.89
N TYR A 77 4.95 7.51 -6.54
CA TYR A 77 5.73 8.75 -6.45
C TYR A 77 4.89 9.92 -5.94
N TYR A 78 5.54 10.90 -5.28
CA TYR A 78 4.91 12.19 -5.00
C TYR A 78 4.72 13.01 -6.29
N ILE A 79 5.67 12.99 -7.22
CA ILE A 79 5.62 13.68 -8.50
C ILE A 79 6.00 12.67 -9.60
N GLY A 80 5.22 12.64 -10.68
CA GLY A 80 5.46 11.76 -11.83
C GLY A 80 4.41 10.66 -12.00
N LEU A 81 4.55 9.90 -13.08
CA LEU A 81 3.70 8.75 -13.39
C LEU A 81 4.24 7.49 -12.71
N HIS A 82 3.34 6.57 -12.34
CA HIS A 82 3.70 5.24 -11.87
C HIS A 82 4.34 4.45 -13.01
N ASN A 83 5.49 3.86 -12.73
CA ASN A 83 6.20 2.98 -13.65
C ASN A 83 6.71 1.77 -12.87
N TYR A 84 6.77 0.62 -13.53
CA TYR A 84 7.39 -0.54 -12.91
C TYR A 84 8.91 -0.35 -12.77
N PRO A 85 9.50 -0.85 -11.67
CA PRO A 85 10.95 -0.88 -11.53
C PRO A 85 11.56 -1.86 -12.54
N GLU A 86 12.90 -1.88 -12.59
CA GLU A 86 13.63 -2.97 -13.23
C GLU A 86 13.22 -4.33 -12.63
N ALA A 87 13.34 -5.39 -13.44
CA ALA A 87 12.99 -6.74 -13.00
C ALA A 87 13.74 -7.13 -11.72
N HIS A 88 12.99 -7.61 -10.73
CA HIS A 88 13.50 -7.98 -9.41
C HIS A 88 12.85 -9.26 -8.89
N GLY A 89 13.47 -9.86 -7.88
CA GLY A 89 12.94 -11.00 -7.14
C GLY A 89 12.29 -10.56 -5.82
N ASP A 90 12.50 -11.37 -4.76
CA ASP A 90 12.12 -11.00 -3.40
C ASP A 90 12.78 -9.68 -2.97
N ASP A 91 12.05 -8.89 -2.18
CA ASP A 91 12.50 -7.59 -1.66
C ASP A 91 12.00 -7.40 -0.22
N VAL A 92 12.30 -6.25 0.38
CA VAL A 92 12.01 -5.92 1.77
C VAL A 92 10.66 -5.20 1.95
N ILE A 93 10.11 -5.30 3.16
CA ILE A 93 9.05 -4.40 3.61
C ILE A 93 9.73 -3.17 4.23
N SER A 94 9.47 -1.99 3.66
CA SER A 94 9.95 -0.71 4.18
C SER A 94 8.84 0.02 4.95
N LEU A 95 9.19 0.59 6.11
CA LEU A 95 8.32 1.49 6.88
C LEU A 95 8.85 2.92 6.72
N GLN A 96 8.00 3.80 6.20
CA GLN A 96 8.40 5.17 5.88
C GLN A 96 8.46 6.06 7.13
N ASP A 97 9.57 6.79 7.29
CA ASP A 97 9.61 8.00 8.12
C ASP A 97 9.25 9.21 7.25
N HIS A 98 8.23 9.96 7.67
CA HIS A 98 7.77 11.17 7.00
C HIS A 98 7.71 12.34 7.99
N GLY A 99 8.60 12.38 8.98
CA GLY A 99 8.73 13.45 9.97
C GLY A 99 7.60 13.49 11.00
N ASN A 100 6.78 12.43 11.08
CA ASN A 100 5.65 12.33 11.99
C ASN A 100 5.89 11.23 13.03
N LYS A 101 5.67 11.54 14.30
CA LYS A 101 5.77 10.55 15.38
C LYS A 101 4.71 9.46 15.20
N THR A 102 5.16 8.27 14.85
CA THR A 102 4.32 7.09 14.61
C THR A 102 4.92 5.90 15.36
N GLN A 103 4.07 5.05 15.93
CA GLN A 103 4.49 3.84 16.63
C GLN A 103 3.92 2.62 15.91
N PHE A 104 4.70 1.56 15.86
CA PHE A 104 4.31 0.29 15.26
C PHE A 104 4.41 -0.84 16.29
N ARG A 105 3.56 -1.85 16.16
CA ARG A 105 3.60 -3.08 16.95
C ARG A 105 3.00 -4.24 16.16
N ASN A 106 3.28 -5.47 16.59
CA ASN A 106 2.68 -6.68 16.04
C ASN A 106 2.86 -6.82 14.51
N ILE A 107 4.09 -6.62 14.03
CA ILE A 107 4.43 -6.81 12.62
C ILE A 107 4.96 -8.24 12.45
N TRP A 108 4.29 -9.00 11.59
CA TRP A 108 4.70 -10.34 11.18
C TRP A 108 4.36 -10.52 9.70
N LEU A 109 5.00 -11.50 9.07
CA LEU A 109 4.73 -11.85 7.68
C LEU A 109 4.72 -13.36 7.51
N ARG A 110 4.03 -13.83 6.48
CA ARG A 110 3.99 -15.22 6.05
C ARG A 110 3.94 -15.26 4.53
N LYS A 111 4.85 -16.00 3.90
CA LYS A 111 4.82 -16.22 2.44
C LYS A 111 3.55 -16.99 2.03
N LEU A 112 3.04 -16.70 0.84
CA LEU A 112 1.85 -17.34 0.24
C LEU A 112 2.25 -18.24 -0.93
#